data_AF-A0A4R6YQI3-F1
#
_entry.id   AF-A0A4R6YQI3-F1
#
_cell.length_a   1.000
_cell.length_b   1.000
_cell.length_c   1.000
_cell.angle_alpha   90.00
_cell.angle_beta   90.00
_cell.angle_gamma   90.00
#
_symmetry.space_group_name_H-M   'P 1'
#
loop_
_entity.id
_entity.type
_entity.pdbx_description
1 polymer ?
#
loop_
_entity_poly.entity_id
_entity_poly.type
_entity_poly.pdbx_seq_one_letter_code
_entity_poly.pdbx_strand_id
1 'polypeptide(L)'
;MRLIVAAALVVAGIIHLLPLSGMLGSSQLAALYGLNIDEPNLALLMRHRAVLFGLLGLFLLVAAFRPNWQPAALLAGLISVVAFLLLAWPGSGYNAQIARVIVADWVALGCLLGGLAAYARMRLRA
;
A
#
# COMPACT_ATOMS: atom_id res chain seq x y z
N MET A 1 -12.91 -7.93 -17.64
CA MET A 1 -12.99 -7.31 -16.30
C MET A 1 -12.07 -7.98 -15.28
N ARG A 2 -11.92 -9.31 -15.24
CA ARG A 2 -10.97 -10.00 -14.34
C ARG A 2 -9.53 -9.47 -14.43
N LEU A 3 -9.04 -9.22 -15.64
CA LEU A 3 -7.72 -8.62 -15.88
C LEU A 3 -7.56 -7.24 -15.25
N ILE A 4 -8.63 -6.43 -15.18
CA ILE A 4 -8.59 -5.10 -14.56
C ILE A 4 -8.43 -5.24 -13.05
N VAL A 5 -9.15 -6.16 -12.42
CA VAL A 5 -9.02 -6.45 -10.98
C VAL A 5 -7.62 -6.96 -10.66
N ALA A 6 -7.11 -7.91 -11.45
CA ALA A 6 -5.77 -8.44 -11.29
C ALA A 6 -4.69 -7.35 -11.47
N ALA A 7 -4.80 -6.53 -12.52
CA ALA A 7 -3.86 -5.43 -12.75
C ALA A 7 -3.88 -4.40 -11.61
N ALA A 8 -5.07 -4.03 -11.12
CA ALA A 8 -5.21 -3.13 -9.97
C ALA A 8 -4.52 -3.69 -8.71
N LEU A 9 -4.74 -4.97 -8.41
CA LEU A 9 -4.10 -5.64 -7.27
C LEU A 9 -2.59 -5.78 -7.45
N VAL A 10 -2.10 -6.01 -8.67
CA VAL A 10 -0.66 -6.05 -8.96
C VAL A 10 -0.01 -4.69 -8.71
N VAL A 11 -0.58 -3.61 -9.26
CA VAL A 11 -0.04 -2.25 -9.07
C VAL A 11 -0.06 -1.86 -7.60
N ALA A 12 -1.20 -2.05 -6.91
CA ALA A 12 -1.30 -1.76 -5.48
C ALA A 12 -0.35 -2.62 -4.64
N GLY A 13 -0.18 -3.90 -4.98
CA GLY A 13 0.75 -4.80 -4.33
C GLY A 13 2.21 -4.37 -4.47
N ILE A 14 2.62 -3.95 -5.66
CA ILE A 14 3.97 -3.39 -5.90
C ILE A 14 4.19 -2.14 -5.06
N ILE A 15 3.22 -1.22 -5.01
CA ILE A 15 3.31 0.01 -4.20
C ILE A 15 3.48 -0.33 -2.72
N HIS A 16 2.70 -1.28 -2.19
CA HIS A 16 2.81 -1.74 -0.79
C HIS A 16 4.09 -2.52 -0.50
N LEU A 17 4.80 -3.03 -1.51
CA LEU A 17 6.11 -3.66 -1.32
C LEU A 17 7.25 -2.64 -1.22
N LEU A 18 7.08 -1.40 -1.68
CA LEU A 18 8.14 -0.38 -1.61
C LEU A 18 8.66 -0.14 -0.18
N PRO A 19 7.79 0.02 0.84
CA PRO A 19 8.23 0.20 2.22
C PRO A 19 9.00 -0.98 2.80
N LEU A 20 8.87 -2.20 2.24
CA LEU A 20 9.54 -3.40 2.75
C LEU A 20 11.06 -3.24 2.80
N SER A 21 11.64 -2.46 1.88
CA SER A 21 13.07 -2.13 1.90
C SER A 21 13.52 -1.46 3.22
N GLY A 22 12.62 -0.74 3.90
CA GLY A 22 12.84 -0.15 5.22
C GLY A 22 13.09 -1.17 6.34
N MET A 23 12.74 -2.44 6.13
CA MET A 23 13.07 -3.52 7.08
C MET A 23 14.59 -3.72 7.20
N LEU A 24 15.39 -3.35 6.20
CA LEU A 24 16.83 -3.63 6.16
C LEU A 24 17.64 -2.78 7.16
N GLY A 25 17.17 -1.58 7.51
CA GLY A 25 17.88 -0.72 8.45
C GLY A 25 17.43 0.73 8.45
N SER A 26 17.96 1.50 9.40
CA SER A 26 17.73 2.95 9.52
C SER A 26 18.17 3.71 8.27
N SER A 27 19.22 3.26 7.58
CA SER A 27 19.65 3.83 6.29
C SER A 27 18.58 3.77 5.21
N GLN A 28 17.87 2.63 5.09
CA GLN A 28 16.78 2.50 4.11
C GLN A 28 15.56 3.31 4.55
N LEU A 29 15.25 3.35 5.85
CA LEU A 29 14.17 4.20 6.37
C LEU A 29 14.46 5.69 6.14
N ALA A 30 15.71 6.12 6.30
CA ALA A 30 16.13 7.49 5.99
C ALA A 30 16.01 7.80 4.50
N ALA A 31 16.35 6.85 3.62
CA ALA A 31 16.15 7.02 2.17
C ALA A 31 14.67 7.10 1.78
N LEU A 32 13.81 6.28 2.39
CA LEU A 32 12.37 6.23 2.12
C LEU A 32 11.62 7.46 2.66
N TYR A 33 11.98 7.93 3.86
CA TYR A 33 11.19 8.92 4.59
C TYR A 33 11.91 10.25 4.84
N GLY A 34 13.21 10.36 4.52
CA GLY A 34 13.99 11.58 4.77
C GLY A 34 14.17 11.89 6.25
N LEU A 35 14.12 10.88 7.11
CA LEU A 35 14.21 11.01 8.57
C LEU A 35 15.42 10.24 9.09
N ASN A 36 16.25 10.88 9.91
CA ASN A 36 17.25 10.18 10.71
C ASN A 36 16.56 9.53 11.89
N ILE A 37 16.56 8.20 11.91
CA ILE A 37 15.93 7.40 12.97
C ILE A 37 17.03 6.86 13.87
N ASP A 38 17.44 7.71 14.82
CA ASP A 38 18.52 7.41 15.76
C ASP A 38 17.99 6.73 17.04
N GLU A 39 16.70 6.88 17.33
CA GLU A 39 16.03 6.25 18.46
C GLU A 39 15.75 4.75 18.19
N PRO A 40 16.36 3.81 18.94
CA PRO A 40 16.25 2.37 18.65
C PRO A 40 14.82 1.82 18.68
N ASN A 41 13.98 2.30 19.60
CA ASN A 41 12.58 1.86 19.70
C ASN A 41 11.77 2.29 18.48
N LEU A 42 11.98 3.52 18.00
CA LEU A 42 11.33 4.03 16.79
C LEU A 42 11.80 3.27 15.55
N ALA A 43 13.10 2.95 15.47
CA ALA A 43 13.63 2.13 14.38
C ALA A 43 12.97 0.75 14.33
N LEU A 44 12.79 0.09 15.48
CA LEU A 44 12.10 -1.19 15.56
C LEU A 44 10.65 -1.09 15.06
N LEU A 45 9.89 -0.08 15.51
CA LEU A 45 8.49 0.13 15.10
C LEU A 45 8.37 0.39 13.60
N MET A 46 9.26 1.20 13.01
CA MET A 46 9.25 1.49 11.58
C MET A 46 9.66 0.28 10.72
N ARG A 47 10.62 -0.52 11.18
CA ARG A 47 11.00 -1.78 10.50
C ARG A 47 9.87 -2.80 10.57
N HIS A 48 9.18 -2.91 11.70
CA HIS A 48 8.00 -3.77 11.81
C HIS A 48 6.88 -3.31 10.87
N ARG A 49 6.63 -1.99 10.79
CA ARG A 49 5.70 -1.40 9.83
C ARG A 49 6.07 -1.76 8.39
N ALA A 50 7.34 -1.70 8.01
CA ALA A 50 7.82 -2.12 6.69
C ALA A 50 7.47 -3.60 6.39
N VAL A 51 7.60 -4.49 7.37
CA VAL A 51 7.21 -5.90 7.24
C VAL A 51 5.70 -6.06 7.04
N LEU A 52 4.87 -5.33 7.80
CA LEU A 52 3.41 -5.37 7.65
C LEU A 52 2.96 -4.90 6.26
N PHE A 53 3.59 -3.84 5.73
CA PHE A 53 3.38 -3.40 4.36
C PHE A 53 3.79 -4.47 3.35
N GLY A 54 4.94 -5.12 3.54
CA GLY A 54 5.38 -6.21 2.68
C GLY A 54 4.45 -7.42 2.70
N LEU A 55 3.93 -7.79 3.87
CA LEU A 55 2.94 -8.86 4.03
C LEU A 55 1.66 -8.54 3.26
N LEU A 56 1.14 -7.32 3.40
CA LEU A 56 -0.04 -6.87 2.66
C LEU A 56 0.23 -6.83 1.16
N GLY A 57 1.36 -6.25 0.73
CA GLY A 57 1.74 -6.17 -0.68
C GLY A 57 1.84 -7.54 -1.34
N LEU A 58 2.47 -8.51 -0.67
CA LEU A 58 2.53 -9.89 -1.13
C LEU A 58 1.13 -10.54 -1.20
N PHE A 59 0.28 -10.31 -0.20
CA PHE A 59 -1.10 -10.78 -0.23
C PHE A 59 -1.88 -10.22 -1.43
N LEU A 60 -1.74 -8.92 -1.73
CA LEU A 60 -2.36 -8.30 -2.92
C LEU A 60 -1.87 -8.96 -4.21
N LEU A 61 -0.57 -9.20 -4.35
CA LEU A 61 0.01 -9.88 -5.51
C LEU A 61 -0.53 -11.30 -5.68
N VAL A 62 -0.57 -12.10 -4.61
CA VAL A 62 -1.09 -13.48 -4.66
C VAL A 62 -2.58 -13.47 -4.99
N ALA A 63 -3.36 -12.56 -4.40
CA ALA A 63 -4.78 -12.44 -4.65
C ALA A 63 -5.11 -12.01 -6.08
N ALA A 64 -4.21 -11.30 -6.77
CA ALA A 64 -4.39 -10.96 -8.18
C ALA A 64 -4.64 -12.20 -9.06
N PHE A 65 -3.99 -13.33 -8.73
CA PHE A 65 -4.08 -14.60 -9.46
C PHE A 65 -5.08 -15.60 -8.85
N ARG A 66 -5.69 -15.28 -7.70
CA ARG A 66 -6.66 -16.13 -6.99
C ARG A 66 -8.01 -15.41 -6.91
N PRO A 67 -8.95 -15.63 -7.86
CA PRO A 67 -10.22 -14.89 -7.94
C PRO A 67 -11.02 -14.85 -6.63
N ASN A 68 -11.00 -15.94 -5.87
CA ASN A 68 -11.72 -16.05 -4.59
C ASN A 68 -11.15 -15.12 -3.50
N TRP A 69 -9.90 -14.66 -3.63
CA TRP A 69 -9.22 -13.81 -2.65
C TRP A 69 -9.25 -12.33 -3.03
N GLN A 70 -9.58 -12.01 -4.29
CA GLN A 70 -9.65 -10.63 -4.79
C GLN A 70 -10.52 -9.69 -3.95
N PRO A 71 -11.70 -10.09 -3.44
CA PRO A 71 -12.54 -9.18 -2.65
C PRO A 71 -11.89 -8.79 -1.33
N ALA A 72 -11.30 -9.77 -0.64
CA ALA A 72 -10.59 -9.55 0.61
C ALA A 72 -9.34 -8.68 0.40
N ALA A 73 -8.60 -8.91 -0.69
CA ALA A 73 -7.44 -8.11 -1.05
C ALA A 73 -7.79 -6.66 -1.41
N LEU A 74 -8.85 -6.44 -2.20
CA LEU A 74 -9.35 -5.10 -2.50
C LEU A 74 -9.73 -4.35 -1.22
N LEU A 75 -10.46 -5.01 -0.31
CA LEU A 75 -10.87 -4.41 0.95
C LEU A 75 -9.67 -4.07 1.85
N ALA A 76 -8.74 -5.02 2.04
CA ALA A 76 -7.55 -4.81 2.85
C ALA A 76 -6.67 -3.69 2.30
N GLY A 77 -6.44 -3.67 0.99
CA GLY A 77 -5.69 -2.60 0.32
C GLY A 77 -6.35 -1.24 0.48
N LEU A 78 -7.68 -1.15 0.32
CA LEU A 78 -8.43 0.10 0.49
C LEU A 78 -8.35 0.61 1.92
N ILE A 79 -8.54 -0.26 2.91
CA ILE A 79 -8.43 0.11 4.34
C ILE A 79 -7.04 0.69 4.61
N SER A 80 -5.98 0.03 4.12
CA SER A 80 -4.59 0.46 4.29
C SER A 80 -4.35 1.88 3.75
N VAL A 81 -4.63 2.11 2.46
CA VAL A 81 -4.34 3.41 1.82
C VAL A 81 -5.23 4.53 2.36
N VAL A 82 -6.52 4.26 2.61
CA VAL A 82 -7.44 5.27 3.15
C VAL A 82 -7.02 5.67 4.56
N ALA A 83 -6.66 4.72 5.41
CA ALA A 83 -6.19 5.02 6.76
C ALA A 83 -4.94 5.93 6.74
N PHE A 84 -3.96 5.62 5.88
CA PHE A 84 -2.76 6.46 5.77
C PHE A 84 -3.07 7.86 5.21
N LEU A 85 -3.87 7.96 4.15
CA LEU A 85 -4.23 9.24 3.54
C LEU A 85 -5.05 10.13 4.49
N LEU A 86 -5.91 9.57 5.33
CA LEU A 86 -6.64 10.31 6.36
C LEU A 86 -5.70 10.84 7.45
N LEU A 87 -4.70 10.06 7.85
CA LEU A 87 -3.68 10.49 8.83
C LEU A 87 -2.71 11.54 8.23
N ALA A 88 -2.47 11.50 6.93
CA ALA A 88 -1.65 12.46 6.20
C ALA A 88 -2.35 13.80 5.91
N TRP A 89 -3.34 14.19 6.73
CA TRP A 89 -4.19 15.37 6.54
C TRP A 89 -3.37 16.65 6.22
N PRO A 90 -3.87 17.53 5.33
CA PRO A 90 -3.22 18.80 5.01
C PRO A 90 -2.93 19.65 6.26
N GLY A 91 -1.67 20.05 6.45
CA GLY A 91 -1.22 20.80 7.64
C GLY A 91 -0.25 20.02 8.54
N SER A 92 0.00 18.75 8.26
CA SER A 92 0.95 17.90 9.01
C SER A 92 2.44 18.19 8.76
N GLY A 93 2.78 19.15 7.88
CA GLY A 93 4.16 19.62 7.69
C GLY A 93 5.14 18.56 7.18
N TYR A 94 4.68 17.58 6.40
CA TYR A 94 5.53 16.49 5.90
C TYR A 94 6.57 16.94 4.86
N ASN A 95 7.69 16.22 4.82
CA ASN A 95 8.79 16.47 3.87
C ASN A 95 8.48 15.92 2.45
N ALA A 96 9.39 16.19 1.50
CA ALA A 96 9.24 15.79 0.11
C ALA A 96 9.21 14.25 -0.08
N GLN A 97 9.90 13.49 0.76
CA GLN A 97 9.95 12.03 0.70
C GLN A 97 8.59 11.44 1.10
N ILE A 98 8.01 11.90 2.20
CA ILE A 98 6.66 11.51 2.62
C ILE A 98 5.61 11.95 1.60
N ALA A 99 5.78 13.13 0.97
CA ALA A 99 4.90 13.55 -0.12
C ALA A 99 4.89 12.56 -1.30
N ARG A 100 6.04 11.95 -1.65
CA ARG A 100 6.09 10.89 -2.68
C ARG A 100 5.33 9.64 -2.27
N VAL A 101 5.39 9.25 -1.00
CA VAL A 101 4.62 8.12 -0.46
C VAL A 101 3.13 8.40 -0.54
N ILE A 102 2.69 9.62 -0.19
CA ILE A 102 1.30 10.05 -0.32
C ILE A 102 0.82 9.98 -1.77
N VAL A 103 1.64 10.43 -2.73
CA VAL A 103 1.32 10.32 -4.16
C VAL A 103 1.20 8.86 -4.59
N ALA A 104 2.09 7.98 -4.14
CA ALA A 104 2.01 6.55 -4.43
C ALA A 104 0.71 5.93 -3.88
N ASP A 105 0.28 6.32 -2.67
CA ASP A 105 -0.96 5.84 -2.07
C ASP A 105 -2.22 6.38 -2.79
N TRP A 106 -2.18 7.61 -3.32
CA TRP A 106 -3.24 8.11 -4.20
C TRP A 106 -3.37 7.29 -5.49
N VAL A 107 -2.24 6.92 -6.10
CA VAL A 107 -2.22 6.03 -7.28
C VAL A 107 -2.81 4.66 -6.91
N ALA A 108 -2.37 4.07 -5.79
CA ALA A 108 -2.88 2.80 -5.30
C ALA A 108 -4.39 2.85 -5.04
N LEU A 109 -4.88 3.92 -4.42
CA LEU A 109 -6.31 4.14 -4.17
C LEU A 109 -7.10 4.19 -5.48
N GLY A 110 -6.64 4.95 -6.48
CA GLY A 110 -7.26 5.00 -7.79
C GLY A 110 -7.35 3.62 -8.47
N CYS A 111 -6.25 2.87 -8.43
CA CYS A 111 -6.21 1.49 -8.95
C CYS A 111 -7.21 0.58 -8.21
N LEU A 112 -7.20 0.60 -6.88
CA LEU A 112 -8.06 -0.26 -6.06
C LEU A 112 -9.55 0.07 -6.22
N LEU A 113 -9.91 1.35 -6.33
CA LEU A 113 -11.29 1.77 -6.64
C LEU A 113 -11.72 1.31 -8.04
N GLY A 114 -10.85 1.43 -9.04
CA GLY A 114 -11.09 0.90 -10.37
C GLY A 114 -11.26 -0.62 -10.38
N GLY A 115 -10.42 -1.34 -9.63
CA GLY A 115 -10.52 -2.79 -9.41
C GLY A 115 -11.83 -3.18 -8.72
N LEU A 116 -12.24 -2.46 -7.68
CA LEU A 116 -13.49 -2.68 -6.97
C LEU A 116 -14.70 -2.46 -7.88
N ALA A 117 -14.72 -1.38 -8.66
CA ALA A 117 -15.78 -1.10 -9.63
C ALA A 117 -15.87 -2.19 -10.70
N ALA A 118 -14.73 -2.67 -11.22
CA ALA A 118 -14.67 -3.77 -12.17
C ALA A 118 -15.19 -5.08 -11.56
N TYR A 119 -14.83 -5.39 -10.31
CA TYR A 119 -15.31 -6.56 -9.58
C TYR A 119 -16.82 -6.51 -9.35
N ALA A 120 -17.34 -5.37 -8.89
CA ALA A 120 -18.77 -5.17 -8.67
C ALA A 120 -19.59 -5.36 -9.96
N ARG A 121 -19.13 -4.78 -11.08
CA ARG A 121 -19.79 -4.95 -12.39
C ARG A 121 -19.80 -6.40 -12.86
N MET A 122 -18.76 -7.18 -12.56
CA MET A 122 -18.77 -8.61 -12.89
C MET A 122 -19.79 -9.37 -12.06
N ARG A 123 -19.86 -9.10 -10.76
CA ARG A 123 -20.75 -9.80 -9.83
C ARG A 123 -22.23 -9.51 -10.10
N LEU A 124 -22.54 -8.32 -10.60
CA LEU A 124 -23.90 -7.92 -11.00
C LEU A 124 -24.36 -8.51 -12.35
N ARG A 125 -23.43 -9.04 -13.16
CA ARG A 125 -23.70 -9.62 -14.48
C ARG A 125 -23.67 -11.16 -14.49
N ALA A 126 -23.38 -11.78 -13.35
CA ALA A 126 -23.36 -13.23 -13.14
C ALA A 126 -24.65 -13.65 -12.44
#